data_AF-A0A179V6X7-F1
#
_entry.id   AF-A0A179V6X7-F1
#
_cell.length_a   1.000
_cell.length_b   1.000
_cell.length_c   1.000
_cell.angle_alpha   90.00
_cell.angle_beta   90.00
_cell.angle_gamma   90.00
#
_symmetry.space_group_name_H-M   'P 1'
#
loop_
_entity.id
_entity.type
_entity.pdbx_description
1 polymer ?
#
loop_
_entity_poly.entity_id
_entity_poly.type
_entity_poly.pdbx_seq_one_letter_code
_entity_poly.pdbx_strand_id
1 'polypeptide(L)'
;MLAPFAGISVDYVWNQFVRLFAADQASRIFRDEHQQRQALSWTDITSAMKRMVIADDSDIDDEQFHSDIVSWLHVNQEPYLRPTPKAAALCTWLWHNGLYIESVDLYGAIWNTVRAHHHDQHRIGWPADSALEGFRYVAHPYWNNANHEQFCTLFRERHVNPQIDRSLNHLLG
;
A
#
# COMPACT_ATOMS: atom_id res chain seq x y z
N MET A 1 31.85 33.02 0.57
CA MET A 1 32.03 32.35 -0.73
C MET A 1 31.22 31.04 -0.64
N LEU A 2 29.99 31.03 -1.14
CA LEU A 2 29.14 29.84 -1.11
C LEU A 2 29.64 28.88 -2.19
N ALA A 3 30.00 27.66 -1.80
CA ALA A 3 30.43 26.64 -2.75
C ALA A 3 29.28 26.33 -3.73
N PRO A 4 29.57 26.16 -5.04
CA PRO A 4 28.55 25.79 -6.01
C PRO A 4 28.13 24.35 -5.74
N PHE A 5 26.82 24.11 -5.56
CA PHE A 5 26.22 22.79 -5.73
C PHE A 5 26.40 22.37 -7.20
N ALA A 6 27.59 21.88 -7.54
CA ALA A 6 27.93 21.50 -8.90
C ALA A 6 27.28 20.15 -9.25
N GLY A 7 26.39 20.15 -10.24
CA GLY A 7 26.11 18.97 -11.07
C GLY A 7 25.03 17.99 -10.61
N ILE A 8 24.32 18.22 -9.50
CA ILE A 8 23.21 17.35 -9.12
C ILE A 8 21.95 17.76 -9.90
N SER A 9 21.40 16.85 -10.72
CA SER A 9 20.16 17.13 -11.46
C SER A 9 18.97 17.24 -10.51
N VAL A 10 18.00 18.09 -10.84
CA VAL A 10 16.75 18.26 -10.08
C VAL A 10 16.01 16.92 -9.97
N ASP A 11 16.02 16.13 -11.05
CA ASP A 11 15.43 14.79 -11.07
C ASP A 11 16.10 13.84 -10.07
N TYR A 12 17.42 13.91 -9.91
CA TYR A 12 18.12 13.12 -8.91
C TYR A 12 17.67 13.51 -7.50
N VAL A 13 17.61 14.81 -7.20
CA VAL A 13 17.15 15.30 -5.89
C VAL A 13 15.72 14.87 -5.61
N TRP A 14 14.83 15.02 -6.59
CA TRP A 14 13.43 14.60 -6.48
C TRP A 14 13.32 13.10 -6.23
N ASN A 15 14.02 12.27 -7.01
CA ASN A 15 14.01 10.82 -6.83
C ASN A 15 14.55 10.39 -5.45
N GLN A 16 15.60 11.06 -4.96
CA GLN A 16 16.11 10.83 -3.61
C GLN A 16 15.10 11.22 -2.54
N PHE A 17 14.45 12.37 -2.71
CA PHE A 17 13.38 12.80 -1.82
C PHE A 17 12.23 11.79 -1.78
N VAL A 18 11.69 11.38 -2.93
CA VAL A 18 10.60 10.40 -3.03
C VAL A 18 10.99 9.10 -2.34
N ARG A 19 12.21 8.60 -2.57
CA ARG A 19 12.70 7.37 -1.93
C ARG A 19 12.74 7.48 -0.41
N LEU A 20 13.33 8.55 0.13
CA LEU A 20 13.45 8.77 1.57
C LEU A 20 12.09 9.01 2.22
N PHE A 21 11.23 9.79 1.55
CA PHE A 21 9.88 10.06 2.00
C PHE A 21 9.05 8.77 2.05
N ALA A 22 9.08 7.96 0.99
CA ALA A 22 8.38 6.68 0.94
C ALA A 22 8.82 5.74 2.07
N ALA A 23 10.12 5.67 2.36
CA ALA A 23 10.65 4.87 3.46
C ALA A 23 10.19 5.35 4.85
N ASP A 24 10.18 6.67 5.11
CA ASP A 24 9.65 7.23 6.37
C ASP A 24 8.14 6.93 6.50
N GLN A 25 7.37 7.14 5.44
CA GLN A 25 5.92 6.91 5.46
C GLN A 25 5.58 5.43 5.64
N ALA A 26 6.26 4.53 4.94
CA ALA A 26 6.10 3.09 5.11
C ALA A 26 6.45 2.67 6.54
N SER A 27 7.55 3.19 7.12
CA SER A 27 7.93 2.91 8.51
C SER A 27 6.87 3.32 9.53
N ARG A 28 6.13 4.39 9.27
CA ARG A 28 4.99 4.82 10.10
C ARG A 28 3.80 3.91 9.92
N ILE A 29 3.46 3.54 8.68
CA ILE A 29 2.39 2.59 8.37
C ILE A 29 2.65 1.25 9.06
N PHE A 30 3.89 0.73 9.02
CA PHE A 30 4.25 -0.51 9.71
C PHE A 30 4.09 -0.41 11.23
N ARG A 31 4.41 0.75 11.81
CA ARG A 31 4.23 0.98 13.25
C ARG A 31 2.75 1.00 13.62
N ASP A 32 1.95 1.74 12.87
CA ASP A 32 0.50 1.83 13.09
C ASP A 32 -0.15 0.45 12.92
N GLU A 33 0.27 -0.29 11.90
CA GLU A 33 -0.16 -1.65 11.66
C GLU A 33 0.16 -2.57 12.84
N HIS A 34 1.40 -2.52 13.36
CA HIS A 34 1.80 -3.34 14.48
C HIS A 34 1.01 -3.02 15.75
N GLN A 35 0.61 -1.75 15.95
CA GLN A 35 -0.25 -1.34 17.05
C GLN A 35 -1.71 -1.80 16.90
N GLN A 36 -2.19 -1.94 15.66
CA GLN A 36 -3.56 -2.35 15.37
C GLN A 36 -3.76 -3.87 15.46
N ARG A 37 -2.71 -4.67 15.24
CA ARG A 37 -2.81 -6.13 15.37
C ARG A 37 -3.03 -6.52 16.82
N GLN A 38 -4.26 -6.91 17.14
CA GLN A 38 -4.58 -7.56 18.41
C GLN A 38 -4.39 -9.06 18.27
N ALA A 39 -4.03 -9.73 19.37
CA ALA A 39 -4.09 -11.19 19.42
C ALA A 39 -5.53 -11.62 19.14
N LEU A 40 -5.76 -12.42 18.09
CA LEU A 40 -7.07 -13.03 17.86
C LEU A 40 -7.36 -13.99 19.01
N SER A 41 -8.47 -13.78 19.71
CA SER A 41 -8.98 -14.80 20.61
C SER A 41 -9.57 -15.94 19.79
N TRP A 42 -9.39 -17.18 20.25
CA TRP A 42 -10.02 -18.37 19.68
C TRP A 42 -11.55 -18.27 19.57
N THR A 43 -12.16 -17.46 20.44
CA THR A 43 -13.60 -17.17 20.43
C THR A 43 -14.04 -16.32 19.24
N ASP A 44 -13.11 -15.60 18.62
CA ASP A 44 -13.39 -14.62 17.57
C ASP A 44 -13.30 -15.26 16.17
N ILE A 45 -12.75 -16.48 16.09
CA ILE A 45 -12.62 -17.24 14.85
C ILE A 45 -13.95 -17.94 14.55
N THR A 46 -14.71 -17.34 13.64
CA THR A 46 -16.04 -17.84 13.25
C THR A 46 -15.99 -19.24 12.64
N SER A 47 -17.08 -19.99 12.81
CA SER A 47 -17.26 -21.33 12.23
C SER A 47 -17.14 -21.36 10.70
N ALA A 48 -17.35 -20.22 10.03
CA ALA A 48 -17.18 -20.08 8.59
C ALA A 48 -15.69 -20.07 8.18
N MET A 49 -14.84 -19.34 8.92
CA MET A 49 -13.39 -19.36 8.70
C MET A 49 -12.80 -20.75 8.97
N LYS A 50 -13.29 -21.46 10.00
CA LYS A 50 -12.88 -22.85 10.26
C LYS A 50 -13.18 -23.77 9.08
N ARG A 51 -14.38 -23.68 8.49
CA ARG A 51 -14.78 -24.54 7.34
C ARG A 51 -14.03 -24.22 6.04
N MET A 52 -13.60 -22.98 5.83
CA MET A 52 -12.88 -22.59 4.61
C MET A 52 -11.47 -23.19 4.54
N VAL A 53 -10.93 -23.63 5.69
CA VAL A 53 -9.56 -24.17 5.81
C VAL A 53 -9.54 -25.68 6.04
N ILE A 54 -10.57 -26.27 6.66
CA ILE A 54 -10.67 -27.71 6.99
C ILE A 54 -11.16 -28.56 5.79
N ALA A 55 -11.34 -27.97 4.60
CA ALA A 55 -12.06 -28.63 3.50
C ALA A 55 -11.34 -29.81 2.81
N ASP A 56 -10.15 -30.25 3.23
CA ASP A 56 -9.43 -31.27 2.44
C ASP A 56 -8.61 -32.33 3.20
N ASP A 57 -8.65 -32.45 4.53
CA ASP A 57 -8.06 -33.64 5.16
C ASP A 57 -8.60 -33.89 6.58
N SER A 58 -9.20 -35.06 6.80
CA SER A 58 -9.75 -35.48 8.09
C SER A 58 -8.71 -36.11 9.03
N ASP A 59 -7.46 -36.24 8.57
CA ASP A 59 -6.41 -37.01 9.25
C ASP A 59 -5.25 -36.14 9.77
N ILE A 60 -5.38 -34.81 9.74
CA ILE A 60 -4.36 -33.89 10.27
C ILE A 60 -4.63 -33.68 11.77
N ASP A 61 -3.57 -33.85 12.57
CA ASP A 61 -3.57 -33.63 14.01
C ASP A 61 -4.08 -32.20 14.31
N ASP A 62 -5.33 -32.14 14.82
CA ASP A 62 -6.15 -30.93 14.89
C ASP A 62 -5.36 -29.80 15.55
N GLU A 63 -4.70 -30.04 16.68
CA GLU A 63 -4.07 -28.97 17.48
C GLU A 63 -2.94 -28.22 16.76
N GLN A 64 -2.13 -28.89 15.95
CA GLN A 64 -1.00 -28.25 15.26
C GLN A 64 -1.44 -27.48 14.02
N PHE A 65 -2.36 -28.02 13.24
CA PHE A 65 -2.99 -27.32 12.11
C PHE A 65 -3.78 -26.09 12.56
N HIS A 66 -4.50 -26.22 13.68
CA HIS A 66 -5.23 -25.13 14.32
C HIS A 66 -4.27 -24.02 14.79
N SER A 67 -3.10 -24.37 15.36
CA SER A 67 -2.07 -23.39 15.75
C SER A 67 -1.47 -22.62 14.57
N ASP A 68 -1.21 -23.30 13.45
CA ASP A 68 -0.62 -22.69 12.25
C ASP A 68 -1.60 -21.74 11.56
N ILE A 69 -2.89 -22.06 11.54
CA ILE A 69 -3.95 -21.18 11.01
C ILE A 69 -4.09 -19.93 11.87
N VAL A 70 -4.11 -20.07 13.19
CA VAL A 70 -4.20 -18.90 14.08
C VAL A 70 -2.98 -18.02 13.96
N SER A 71 -1.80 -18.62 13.83
CA SER A 71 -0.55 -17.89 13.58
C SER A 71 -0.61 -17.16 12.24
N TRP A 72 -1.08 -17.82 11.18
CA TRP A 72 -1.26 -17.20 9.86
C TRP A 72 -2.29 -16.07 9.88
N LEU A 73 -3.44 -16.27 10.54
CA LEU A 73 -4.49 -15.27 10.68
C LEU A 73 -4.01 -14.07 11.48
N HIS A 74 -3.30 -14.28 12.60
CA HIS A 74 -2.72 -13.21 13.39
C HIS A 74 -1.74 -12.34 12.56
N VAL A 75 -0.98 -12.96 11.67
CA VAL A 75 -0.04 -12.26 10.78
C VAL A 75 -0.77 -11.55 9.61
N ASN A 76 -1.92 -12.07 9.17
CA ASN A 76 -2.66 -11.59 8.00
C ASN A 76 -4.00 -10.89 8.31
N GLN A 77 -4.26 -10.53 9.57
CA GLN A 77 -5.38 -9.64 9.91
C GLN A 77 -5.33 -8.38 9.05
N GLU A 78 -6.44 -8.02 8.42
CA GLU A 78 -6.56 -6.82 7.59
C GLU A 78 -6.51 -5.57 8.50
N PRO A 79 -5.38 -4.86 8.55
CA PRO A 79 -5.28 -3.64 9.33
C PRO A 79 -5.86 -2.50 8.49
N TYR A 80 -6.46 -1.49 9.14
CA TYR A 80 -6.88 -0.29 8.43
C TYR A 80 -5.66 0.58 8.15
N LEU A 81 -4.96 0.25 7.06
CA LEU A 81 -3.77 0.96 6.63
C LEU A 81 -4.16 2.22 5.84
N ARG A 82 -3.52 3.33 6.19
CA ARG A 82 -3.71 4.61 5.51
C ARG A 82 -2.39 5.39 5.52
N PRO A 83 -2.13 6.22 4.49
CA PRO A 83 -1.01 7.14 4.53
C PRO A 83 -1.17 8.14 5.67
N THR A 84 -0.06 8.77 6.08
CA THR A 84 -0.15 9.87 7.04
C THR A 84 -0.81 11.10 6.42
N PRO A 85 -1.39 12.00 7.23
CA PRO A 85 -1.90 13.29 6.75
C PRO A 85 -0.87 14.09 5.95
N LYS A 86 0.43 13.96 6.25
CA LYS A 86 1.50 14.64 5.52
C LYS A 86 1.67 14.09 4.11
N ALA A 87 1.64 12.77 3.95
CA ALA A 87 1.69 12.14 2.63
C ALA A 87 0.47 12.51 1.78
N ALA A 88 -0.73 12.41 2.36
CA ALA A 88 -1.95 12.80 1.68
C ALA A 88 -1.92 14.28 1.24
N ALA A 89 -1.52 15.20 2.14
CA ALA A 89 -1.41 16.62 1.84
C ALA A 89 -0.39 16.91 0.73
N LEU A 90 0.76 16.23 0.73
CA LEU A 90 1.77 16.41 -0.32
C LEU A 90 1.29 15.91 -1.68
N CYS A 91 0.68 14.72 -1.75
CA CYS A 91 0.07 14.23 -2.99
C CYS A 91 -1.01 15.19 -3.48
N THR A 92 -1.85 15.70 -2.57
CA THR A 92 -2.91 16.64 -2.90
C THR A 92 -2.34 17.96 -3.41
N TRP A 93 -1.30 18.48 -2.77
CA TRP A 93 -0.62 19.71 -3.20
C TRP A 93 -0.01 19.56 -4.59
N LEU A 94 0.70 18.46 -4.87
CA LEU A 94 1.25 18.16 -6.20
C LEU A 94 0.12 18.15 -7.25
N TRP A 95 -0.98 17.46 -6.94
CA TRP A 95 -2.15 17.38 -7.81
C TRP A 95 -2.73 18.76 -8.14
N HIS A 96 -2.95 19.60 -7.14
CA HIS A 96 -3.53 20.95 -7.34
C HIS A 96 -2.61 21.88 -8.13
N ASN A 97 -1.30 21.60 -8.17
CA ASN A 97 -0.33 22.34 -8.98
C ASN A 97 -0.11 21.74 -10.38
N GLY A 98 -0.93 20.77 -10.80
CA GLY A 98 -0.84 20.14 -12.11
C GLY A 98 0.22 19.05 -12.24
N LEU A 99 0.89 18.69 -11.14
CA LEU A 99 1.91 17.65 -11.08
C LEU A 99 1.25 16.28 -10.79
N TYR A 100 0.37 15.88 -11.69
CA TYR A 100 -0.49 14.69 -11.50
C TYR A 100 0.31 13.39 -11.45
N ILE A 101 1.33 13.27 -12.32
CA ILE A 101 2.18 12.09 -12.40
C ILE A 101 3.04 11.96 -11.15
N GLU A 102 3.66 13.05 -10.71
CA GLU A 102 4.48 13.10 -9.51
C GLU A 102 3.67 12.82 -8.25
N SER A 103 2.42 13.31 -8.20
CA SER A 103 1.48 13.02 -7.11
C SER A 103 1.20 11.51 -6.98
N VAL A 104 0.86 10.88 -8.11
CA VAL A 104 0.55 9.45 -8.17
C VAL A 104 1.81 8.60 -7.92
N ASP A 105 2.94 8.97 -8.50
CA ASP A 105 4.20 8.23 -8.35
C ASP A 105 4.75 8.33 -6.93
N LEU A 106 4.57 9.46 -6.24
CA LEU A 106 4.89 9.58 -4.82
C LEU A 106 4.07 8.61 -3.97
N TYR A 107 2.75 8.53 -4.21
CA TYR A 107 1.90 7.58 -3.48
C TYR A 107 2.22 6.13 -3.86
N GLY A 108 2.47 5.86 -5.14
CA GLY A 108 2.90 4.57 -5.66
C GLY A 108 4.20 4.10 -5.00
N ALA A 109 5.16 4.99 -4.78
CA ALA A 109 6.40 4.66 -4.06
C ALA A 109 6.15 4.23 -2.60
N ILE A 110 5.25 4.93 -1.88
CA ILE A 110 4.86 4.54 -0.51
C ILE A 110 4.20 3.16 -0.53
N TRP A 111 3.21 2.98 -1.40
CA TRP A 111 2.45 1.72 -1.50
C TRP A 111 3.35 0.53 -1.86
N ASN A 112 4.23 0.70 -2.85
CA ASN A 112 5.18 -0.34 -3.25
C ASN A 112 6.18 -0.67 -2.14
N THR A 113 6.62 0.33 -1.36
CA THR A 113 7.52 0.09 -0.21
C THR A 113 6.81 -0.74 0.87
N VAL A 114 5.54 -0.45 1.15
CA VAL A 114 4.74 -1.24 2.11
C VAL A 114 4.52 -2.66 1.60
N ARG A 115 4.17 -2.82 0.31
CA ARG A 115 3.98 -4.14 -0.30
C ARG A 115 5.25 -4.98 -0.33
N ALA A 116 6.40 -4.39 -0.63
CA ALA A 116 7.69 -5.08 -0.59
C ALA A 116 7.97 -5.63 0.83
N HIS A 117 7.74 -4.81 1.86
CA HIS A 117 7.91 -5.26 3.24
C HIS A 117 6.95 -6.39 3.64
N HIS A 118 5.68 -6.32 3.22
CA HIS A 118 4.73 -7.41 3.45
C HIS A 118 5.18 -8.71 2.76
N HIS A 119 5.69 -8.60 1.53
CA HIS A 119 6.22 -9.74 0.80
C HIS A 119 7.43 -10.37 1.51
N ASP A 120 8.38 -9.55 1.98
CA ASP A 120 9.54 -10.00 2.75
C ASP A 120 9.16 -10.69 4.07
N GLN A 121 7.98 -10.37 4.61
CA GLN A 121 7.40 -11.01 5.79
C GLN A 121 6.48 -12.20 5.48
N HIS A 122 6.39 -12.63 4.21
CA HIS A 122 5.47 -13.67 3.74
C HIS A 122 3.98 -13.38 4.04
N ARG A 123 3.60 -12.10 3.91
CA ARG A 123 2.24 -11.61 4.20
C ARG A 123 1.49 -11.26 2.93
N ILE A 124 0.17 -11.20 3.05
CA ILE A 124 -0.66 -10.59 2.02
C ILE A 124 -0.26 -9.12 1.87
N GLY A 125 0.16 -8.75 0.66
CA GLY A 125 0.54 -7.38 0.33
C GLY A 125 -0.66 -6.44 0.41
N TRP A 126 -0.44 -5.19 0.83
CA TRP A 126 -1.49 -4.18 0.93
C TRP A 126 -2.22 -3.98 -0.42
N PRO A 127 -3.51 -4.36 -0.54
CA PRO A 127 -4.24 -4.26 -1.80
C PRO A 127 -4.37 -2.82 -2.28
N ALA A 128 -4.39 -2.62 -3.61
CA ALA A 128 -4.46 -1.28 -4.20
C ALA A 128 -5.76 -0.55 -3.82
N ASP A 129 -6.91 -1.24 -3.86
CA ASP A 129 -8.20 -0.62 -3.54
C ASP A 129 -8.27 -0.20 -2.07
N SER A 130 -7.84 -1.05 -1.14
CA SER A 130 -7.72 -0.70 0.28
C SER A 130 -6.77 0.49 0.51
N ALA A 131 -5.68 0.56 -0.25
CA ALA A 131 -4.76 1.69 -0.18
C ALA A 131 -5.40 2.99 -0.69
N LEU A 132 -6.16 2.93 -1.78
CA LEU A 132 -6.85 4.10 -2.34
C LEU A 132 -7.99 4.57 -1.43
N GLU A 133 -8.71 3.66 -0.77
CA GLU A 133 -9.72 4.01 0.24
C GLU A 133 -9.09 4.67 1.47
N GLY A 134 -7.98 4.12 1.98
CA GLY A 134 -7.22 4.73 3.07
C GLY A 134 -6.70 6.12 2.71
N PHE A 135 -6.24 6.31 1.46
CA PHE A 135 -5.86 7.62 0.94
C PHE A 135 -7.05 8.58 0.89
N ARG A 136 -8.20 8.14 0.37
CA ARG A 136 -9.43 8.93 0.28
C ARG A 136 -9.81 9.50 1.64
N TYR A 137 -9.81 8.66 2.67
CA TYR A 137 -10.18 9.05 4.02
C TYR A 137 -9.33 10.22 4.53
N VAL A 138 -8.02 10.17 4.29
CA VAL A 138 -7.07 11.18 4.78
C VAL A 138 -7.05 12.43 3.89
N ALA A 139 -7.24 12.26 2.58
CA ALA A 139 -7.23 13.35 1.60
C ALA A 139 -8.55 14.14 1.53
N HIS A 140 -9.67 13.56 1.99
CA HIS A 140 -11.02 14.15 1.90
C HIS A 140 -11.12 15.64 2.31
N PRO A 141 -10.44 16.14 3.37
CA PRO A 141 -10.49 17.56 3.72
C PRO A 141 -9.93 18.50 2.65
N TYR A 142 -9.13 17.99 1.71
CA TYR A 142 -8.36 18.75 0.74
C TYR A 142 -8.76 18.42 -0.71
N TRP A 143 -9.77 17.57 -0.91
CA TRP A 143 -9.93 16.83 -2.16
C TRP A 143 -11.42 16.54 -2.48
N ASN A 144 -11.87 16.82 -3.72
CA ASN A 144 -13.25 16.53 -4.18
C ASN A 144 -13.40 15.14 -4.86
N ASN A 145 -14.62 14.60 -4.98
CA ASN A 145 -14.83 13.25 -5.51
C ASN A 145 -14.28 13.06 -6.95
N ALA A 146 -14.40 14.07 -7.82
CA ALA A 146 -13.96 13.97 -9.22
C ALA A 146 -12.43 13.86 -9.33
N ASN A 147 -11.69 14.70 -8.60
CA ASN A 147 -10.23 14.62 -8.57
C ASN A 147 -9.81 13.25 -8.01
N HIS A 148 -10.57 12.68 -7.07
CA HIS A 148 -10.17 11.46 -6.37
C HIS A 148 -10.30 10.26 -7.30
N GLU A 149 -11.39 10.22 -8.06
CA GLU A 149 -11.61 9.25 -9.11
C GLU A 149 -10.50 9.32 -10.18
N GLN A 150 -10.14 10.51 -10.64
CA GLN A 150 -9.03 10.70 -11.59
C GLN A 150 -7.69 10.20 -11.05
N PHE A 151 -7.38 10.51 -9.79
CA PHE A 151 -6.17 10.01 -9.12
C PHE A 151 -6.16 8.49 -9.03
N CYS A 152 -7.27 7.88 -8.63
CA CYS A 152 -7.41 6.43 -8.54
C CYS A 152 -7.22 5.76 -9.90
N THR A 153 -7.79 6.31 -10.96
CA THR A 153 -7.62 5.82 -12.34
C THR A 153 -6.15 5.85 -12.74
N LEU A 154 -5.50 7.02 -12.62
CA LEU A 154 -4.10 7.19 -12.99
C LEU A 154 -3.16 6.32 -12.14
N PHE A 155 -3.46 6.15 -10.86
CA PHE A 155 -2.71 5.25 -9.97
C PHE A 155 -2.79 3.80 -10.42
N ARG A 156 -3.99 3.30 -10.77
CA ARG A 156 -4.17 1.92 -11.23
C ARG A 156 -3.46 1.66 -12.55
N GLU A 157 -3.57 2.58 -13.51
CA GLU A 157 -2.89 2.50 -14.80
C GLU A 157 -1.37 2.37 -14.62
N ARG A 158 -0.78 3.20 -13.77
CA ARG A 158 0.68 3.27 -13.61
C ARG A 158 1.29 2.19 -12.71
N HIS A 159 0.64 1.89 -11.58
CA HIS A 159 1.25 1.10 -10.50
C HIS A 159 0.60 -0.27 -10.29
N VAL A 160 -0.64 -0.47 -10.75
CA VAL A 160 -1.36 -1.75 -10.57
C VAL A 160 -1.34 -2.58 -11.84
N ASN A 161 -1.58 -1.97 -13.02
CA ASN A 161 -1.71 -2.65 -14.30
C ASN A 161 -0.70 -2.21 -15.39
N PRO A 162 0.62 -2.15 -15.11
CA PRO A 162 1.58 -1.62 -16.07
C PRO A 162 1.73 -2.47 -17.36
N GLN A 163 1.18 -3.70 -17.38
CA GLN A 163 1.25 -4.62 -18.52
C GLN A 163 0.15 -4.40 -19.57
N ILE A 164 -0.99 -3.77 -19.24
CA ILE A 164 -2.07 -3.55 -20.21
C ILE A 164 -1.63 -2.57 -21.31
N ASP A 165 -0.88 -1.52 -20.96
CA ASP A 165 -0.34 -0.55 -21.93
C ASP A 165 0.79 -1.10 -22.81
N ARG A 166 1.65 -1.99 -22.28
CA ARG A 166 2.69 -2.63 -23.12
C ARG A 166 2.09 -3.62 -24.12
N SER A 167 1.01 -4.28 -23.75
CA SER A 167 0.32 -5.27 -24.58
C SER A 167 -0.51 -4.62 -25.69
N LEU A 168 -1.17 -3.49 -25.40
CA LEU A 168 -1.92 -2.71 -26.39
C LEU A 168 -1.00 -2.04 -27.43
N ASN A 169 0.14 -1.50 -27.00
CA ASN A 169 1.14 -0.93 -27.93
C ASN A 169 1.81 -1.99 -28.82
N HIS A 170 1.86 -3.25 -28.39
CA HIS A 170 2.37 -4.36 -29.21
C HIS A 170 1.36 -4.93 -30.21
N LEU A 171 0.05 -4.67 -30.03
CA LEU A 171 -1.03 -5.11 -30.92
C LEU A 171 -1.42 -4.05 -31.96
N LEU A 172 -1.03 -2.79 -31.73
CA LEU A 172 -1.24 -1.66 -32.64
C LEU A 172 0.05 -1.24 -33.39
N GLY A 173 1.15 -1.98 -33.20
CA GLY A 173 2.44 -1.77 -33.84
C GLY A 173 2.80 -2.86 -34.83
#